data_AF-A0A7J5Y4D1-F1
#
_entry.id   AF-A0A7J5Y4D1-F1
#
_cell.length_a   1.000
_cell.length_b   1.000
_cell.length_c   1.000
_cell.angle_alpha   90.00
_cell.angle_beta   90.00
_cell.angle_gamma   90.00
#
_symmetry.space_group_name_H-M   'P 1'
#
loop_
_entity.id
_entity.type
_entity.pdbx_description
1 polymer ?
#
loop_
_entity_poly.entity_id
_entity_poly.type
_entity_poly.pdbx_seq_one_letter_code
_entity_poly.pdbx_strand_id
1 'polypeptide(L)'
;MNIFRGSHRGSALRGRSTRNQRIERLWGDLWRGVSNVYYDLFNFLENEGIIDIDNEMHMWALHYVYLPRINHDLQGFLDQWNNHGDEDMEQLTAQFDPLAGRRGDLGLDIIRHILRGEDLTEGGEQEGQWQDDLSQVLLHLHLRVNLSPTLNRYPAHLGPSQPIPTSQPIPSSQPTSQPIPTSQPTSQPIPSSQPIPTSQPIPTSQPIPTRQPFRTTQTLPTSQHVDVKTLLQHLQNRVKVELLRGNQINAFRGEEFECAYRAFSRTSFDPENEIDIIFVDVEGIGEGAVDEGGPTREFCTLLMRQLQNNHIFEGPEESRTLALDSVALQKGLYRMIAKMLVICLVQGSVSPHFLSERLYRQICGLQPLPACIEDIYDPTLKAKLKKARAREAVEEATEKLSLLGSLQFVGNLTQRDELLAAALHHYVDGRKVEALQQFCEGLKIVGALDALKAHPTVLKSVFLQDQKPLLASEMIDQFKTGRVSEPGSNRRRMETRTIGFWRDWLLQVEDGESILNLGDVLAFATGLRKIPAVGFPTQPKINFLHPEDGPAGFPTANTCGLILRLPVFRQYHLFKD
;
A
#
# COMPACT_ATOMS: atom_id res chain seq x y z
N MET A 1 -25.69 34.07 -74.48
CA MET A 1 -24.94 35.34 -74.47
C MET A 1 -24.57 35.67 -73.02
N ASN A 2 -23.30 35.47 -72.67
CA ASN A 2 -22.66 35.98 -71.46
C ASN A 2 -22.55 37.50 -71.57
N ILE A 3 -23.31 38.30 -70.82
CA ILE A 3 -22.92 39.70 -70.60
C ILE A 3 -23.49 40.18 -69.26
N PHE A 4 -22.60 40.57 -68.33
CA PHE A 4 -22.86 41.22 -67.02
C PHE A 4 -23.27 40.32 -65.84
N ARG A 5 -22.31 39.55 -65.30
CA ARG A 5 -21.88 39.57 -63.86
C ARG A 5 -21.16 38.26 -63.48
N GLY A 6 -19.84 38.35 -63.30
CA GLY A 6 -18.97 37.53 -62.43
C GLY A 6 -19.19 36.02 -62.33
N SER A 7 -18.25 35.26 -62.90
CA SER A 7 -18.02 33.84 -62.66
C SER A 7 -17.49 33.59 -61.25
N HIS A 8 -18.39 33.29 -60.30
CA HIS A 8 -18.20 32.53 -59.04
C HIS A 8 -19.38 32.76 -58.09
N ARG A 9 -20.61 32.51 -58.56
CA ARG A 9 -21.76 32.34 -57.67
C ARG A 9 -22.31 30.95 -57.89
N GLY A 10 -22.22 30.14 -56.82
CA GLY A 10 -22.66 28.75 -56.80
C GLY A 10 -24.09 28.61 -57.31
N SER A 11 -24.25 27.73 -58.28
CA SER A 11 -25.54 27.23 -58.72
C SER A 11 -26.19 26.52 -57.54
N ALA A 12 -27.19 27.15 -56.92
CA ALA A 12 -27.99 26.52 -55.88
C ALA A 12 -28.93 25.48 -56.53
N LEU A 13 -28.61 24.19 -56.38
CA LEU A 13 -29.57 23.12 -56.61
C LEU A 13 -30.52 23.07 -55.41
N ARG A 14 -31.68 23.72 -55.55
CA ARG A 14 -32.82 23.58 -54.65
C ARG A 14 -33.68 22.41 -55.12
N GLY A 15 -33.50 21.26 -54.48
CA GLY A 15 -34.38 20.09 -54.54
C GLY A 15 -34.18 19.26 -53.27
N ARG A 16 -35.25 18.67 -52.71
CA ARG A 16 -35.12 17.81 -51.52
C ARG A 16 -34.33 16.56 -51.93
N SER A 17 -33.07 16.49 -51.49
CA SER A 17 -32.24 15.31 -51.69
C SER A 17 -32.74 14.19 -50.79
N THR A 18 -33.49 13.24 -51.33
CA THR A 18 -33.76 11.95 -50.64
C THR A 18 -32.53 11.03 -50.64
N ARG A 19 -31.41 11.46 -51.25
CA ARG A 19 -30.18 10.67 -51.40
C ARG A 19 -29.16 10.88 -50.27
N ASN A 20 -29.27 11.96 -49.48
CA ASN A 20 -28.35 12.26 -48.36
C ASN A 20 -28.95 11.98 -46.97
N GLN A 21 -30.18 11.48 -46.87
CA GLN A 21 -30.84 11.28 -45.57
C GLN A 21 -30.10 10.33 -44.63
N ARG A 22 -29.44 9.29 -45.16
CA ARG A 22 -28.66 8.35 -44.34
C ARG A 22 -27.36 9.00 -43.84
N ILE A 23 -26.71 9.82 -44.65
CA ILE A 23 -25.51 10.59 -44.27
C ILE A 23 -25.87 11.65 -43.23
N GLU A 24 -26.95 12.41 -43.46
CA GLU A 24 -27.46 13.41 -42.52
C GLU A 24 -27.85 12.78 -41.17
N ARG A 25 -28.41 11.56 -41.20
CA ARG A 25 -28.72 10.80 -39.98
C ARG A 25 -27.46 10.32 -39.26
N LEU A 26 -26.50 9.74 -39.99
CA LEU A 26 -25.21 9.31 -39.44
C LEU A 26 -24.48 10.47 -38.75
N TRP A 27 -24.39 11.62 -39.41
CA TRP A 27 -23.77 12.81 -38.83
C TRP A 27 -24.58 13.39 -37.67
N GLY A 28 -25.92 13.34 -37.72
CA GLY A 28 -26.78 13.72 -36.60
C GLY A 28 -26.62 12.79 -35.39
N ASP A 29 -26.33 11.51 -35.61
CA ASP A 29 -26.11 10.52 -34.56
C ASP A 29 -24.68 10.60 -34.02
N LEU A 30 -23.67 10.87 -34.86
CA LEU A 30 -22.31 11.17 -34.44
C LEU A 30 -22.24 12.46 -33.61
N TRP A 31 -22.96 13.50 -34.03
CA TRP A 31 -23.05 14.75 -33.29
C TRP A 31 -23.66 14.53 -31.90
N ARG A 32 -24.78 13.80 -31.81
CA ARG A 32 -25.46 13.53 -30.55
C ARG A 32 -24.74 12.51 -29.65
N GLY A 33 -23.98 11.60 -30.26
CA GLY A 33 -23.33 10.49 -29.58
C GLY A 33 -21.90 10.80 -29.13
N VAL A 34 -21.17 11.64 -29.86
CA VAL A 34 -19.74 11.88 -29.63
C VAL A 34 -19.40 13.38 -29.68
N SER A 35 -19.65 14.04 -30.82
CA SER A 35 -19.02 15.35 -31.08
C SER A 35 -19.60 16.52 -30.27
N ASN A 36 -20.88 16.48 -29.86
CA ASN A 36 -21.49 17.57 -29.08
C ASN A 36 -20.83 17.74 -27.70
N VAL A 37 -20.42 16.63 -27.06
CA VAL A 37 -19.79 16.65 -25.73
C VAL A 37 -18.46 17.39 -25.76
N TYR A 38 -17.66 17.14 -26.79
CA TYR A 38 -16.37 17.81 -26.98
C TYR A 38 -16.57 19.26 -27.43
N TYR A 39 -17.58 19.53 -28.28
CA TYR A 39 -17.92 20.89 -28.71
C TYR A 39 -18.34 21.79 -27.53
N ASP A 40 -19.24 21.31 -26.67
CA ASP A 40 -19.68 22.07 -25.49
C ASP A 40 -18.52 22.29 -24.51
N LEU A 41 -17.67 21.28 -24.34
CA LEU A 41 -16.49 21.36 -23.47
C LEU A 41 -15.48 22.39 -23.98
N PHE A 42 -15.13 22.37 -25.26
CA PHE A 42 -14.11 23.28 -25.80
C PHE A 42 -14.62 24.73 -25.83
N ASN A 43 -15.88 24.96 -26.17
CA ASN A 43 -16.50 26.29 -26.05
C ASN A 43 -16.51 26.79 -24.59
N PHE A 44 -16.76 25.90 -23.61
CA PHE A 44 -16.68 26.28 -22.20
C PHE A 44 -15.26 26.68 -21.81
N LEU A 45 -14.25 25.91 -22.20
CA LEU A 45 -12.85 26.17 -21.87
C LEU A 45 -12.35 27.49 -22.48
N GLU A 46 -12.79 27.82 -23.69
CA GLU A 46 -12.49 29.10 -24.33
C GLU A 46 -13.19 30.28 -23.63
N ASN A 47 -14.49 30.17 -23.34
CA ASN A 47 -15.24 31.26 -22.71
C ASN A 47 -14.73 31.61 -21.31
N GLU A 48 -14.21 30.63 -20.58
CA GLU A 48 -13.57 30.83 -19.27
C GLU A 48 -12.11 31.32 -19.38
N GLY A 49 -11.59 31.52 -20.59
CA GLY A 49 -10.22 31.96 -20.86
C GLY A 49 -9.16 30.93 -20.48
N ILE A 50 -9.54 29.65 -20.32
CA ILE A 50 -8.63 28.55 -19.97
C ILE A 50 -7.80 28.13 -21.19
N ILE A 51 -8.38 28.28 -22.38
CA ILE A 51 -7.74 27.98 -23.66
C ILE A 51 -7.81 29.23 -24.53
N ASP A 52 -6.72 29.46 -25.27
CA ASP A 52 -6.60 30.50 -26.27
C ASP A 52 -6.26 29.79 -27.58
N ILE A 53 -7.12 29.95 -28.59
CA ILE A 53 -7.00 29.23 -29.86
C ILE A 53 -5.82 29.77 -30.69
N ASP A 54 -5.46 31.04 -30.50
CA ASP A 54 -4.31 31.63 -31.16
C ASP A 54 -2.98 31.23 -30.48
N ASN A 55 -3.05 30.51 -29.35
CA ASN A 55 -1.90 29.98 -28.63
C ASN A 55 -1.60 28.53 -29.02
N GLU A 56 -0.52 28.33 -29.78
CA GLU A 56 -0.07 27.02 -30.26
C GLU A 56 0.14 25.99 -29.13
N MET A 57 0.54 26.42 -27.93
CA MET A 57 0.74 25.54 -26.77
C MET A 57 -0.60 24.99 -26.25
N HIS A 58 -1.62 25.84 -26.17
CA HIS A 58 -2.95 25.43 -25.70
C HIS A 58 -3.60 24.46 -26.68
N MET A 59 -3.41 24.70 -27.98
CA MET A 59 -3.84 23.80 -29.04
C MET A 59 -3.10 22.46 -28.98
N TRP A 60 -1.80 22.46 -28.75
CA TRP A 60 -1.02 21.23 -28.55
C TRP A 60 -1.50 20.44 -27.31
N ALA A 61 -1.76 21.12 -26.19
CA ALA A 61 -2.25 20.47 -24.97
C ALA A 61 -3.64 19.84 -25.17
N LEU A 62 -4.53 20.51 -25.93
CA LEU A 62 -5.82 19.93 -26.33
C LEU A 62 -5.65 18.68 -27.18
N HIS A 63 -4.75 18.72 -28.17
CA HIS A 63 -4.44 17.56 -29.02
C HIS A 63 -3.93 16.41 -28.15
N TYR A 64 -2.93 16.66 -27.31
CA TYR A 64 -2.34 15.63 -26.46
C TYR A 64 -3.35 14.94 -25.54
N VAL A 65 -4.24 15.72 -24.90
CA VAL A 65 -5.18 15.18 -23.91
C VAL A 65 -6.42 14.56 -24.56
N TYR A 66 -6.99 15.21 -25.57
CA TYR A 66 -8.31 14.85 -26.08
C TYR A 66 -8.29 14.11 -27.41
N LEU A 67 -7.24 14.20 -28.23
CA LEU A 67 -7.18 13.43 -29.48
C LEU A 67 -7.25 11.90 -29.24
N PRO A 68 -6.52 11.32 -28.26
CA PRO A 68 -6.66 9.88 -27.97
C PRO A 68 -8.06 9.49 -27.49
N ARG A 69 -8.75 10.37 -26.77
CA ARG A 69 -10.08 10.14 -26.18
C ARG A 69 -11.18 10.26 -27.23
N ILE A 70 -11.12 11.30 -28.06
CA ILE A 70 -12.00 11.49 -29.21
C ILE A 70 -11.85 10.28 -30.14
N ASN A 71 -10.62 9.84 -30.43
CA ASN A 71 -10.40 8.65 -31.25
C ASN A 71 -10.97 7.38 -30.60
N HIS A 72 -10.86 7.21 -29.28
CA HIS A 72 -11.47 6.08 -28.57
C HIS A 72 -13.00 6.09 -28.67
N ASP A 73 -13.64 7.24 -28.45
CA ASP A 73 -15.10 7.35 -28.50
C ASP A 73 -15.63 7.23 -29.93
N LEU A 74 -14.87 7.72 -30.92
CA LEU A 74 -15.18 7.49 -32.34
C LEU A 74 -15.07 6.02 -32.70
N GLN A 75 -14.08 5.29 -32.18
CA GLN A 75 -13.99 3.83 -32.36
C GLN A 75 -15.16 3.11 -31.67
N GLY A 76 -15.51 3.50 -30.45
CA GLY A 76 -16.68 2.95 -29.74
C GLY A 76 -17.99 3.21 -30.48
N PHE A 77 -18.16 4.40 -31.08
CA PHE A 77 -19.30 4.71 -31.93
C PHE A 77 -19.29 3.87 -33.21
N LEU A 78 -18.14 3.71 -33.86
CA LEU A 78 -17.99 2.85 -35.05
C LEU A 78 -18.30 1.39 -34.74
N ASP A 79 -17.85 0.85 -33.61
CA ASP A 79 -18.12 -0.53 -33.20
C ASP A 79 -19.61 -0.74 -32.90
N GLN A 80 -20.26 0.22 -32.25
CA GLN A 80 -21.71 0.17 -32.01
C GLN A 80 -22.49 0.30 -33.32
N TRP A 81 -22.03 1.16 -34.22
CA TRP A 81 -22.63 1.37 -35.52
C TRP A 81 -22.41 0.18 -36.47
N ASN A 82 -21.28 -0.53 -36.39
CA ASN A 82 -21.02 -1.69 -37.23
C ASN A 82 -21.75 -2.96 -36.74
N ASN A 83 -22.13 -3.01 -35.47
CA ASN A 83 -22.82 -4.16 -34.86
C ASN A 83 -24.35 -4.00 -34.75
N HIS A 84 -24.92 -2.87 -35.19
CA HIS A 84 -26.37 -2.76 -35.40
C HIS A 84 -26.71 -3.39 -36.77
N GLY A 85 -27.36 -4.55 -36.77
CA GLY A 85 -27.44 -5.45 -37.94
C GLY A 85 -27.89 -4.83 -39.27
N ASP A 86 -27.11 -5.18 -40.31
CA ASP A 86 -27.40 -5.39 -41.74
C ASP A 86 -28.38 -4.45 -42.49
N GLU A 87 -27.84 -3.51 -43.28
CA GLU A 87 -27.75 -3.61 -44.76
C GLU A 87 -27.30 -2.25 -45.35
N ASP A 88 -26.33 -2.33 -46.28
CA ASP A 88 -25.81 -1.27 -47.16
C ASP A 88 -24.92 -0.18 -46.55
N MET A 89 -23.60 -0.40 -46.51
CA MET A 89 -22.62 0.69 -46.67
C MET A 89 -21.30 0.18 -47.28
N GLU A 90 -21.32 -0.13 -48.56
CA GLU A 90 -20.12 -0.02 -49.40
C GLU A 90 -20.41 1.07 -50.46
N GLN A 91 -20.25 2.34 -50.08
CA GLN A 91 -19.99 3.45 -51.01
C GLN A 91 -19.69 4.77 -50.29
N LEU A 92 -18.44 5.19 -50.44
CA LEU A 92 -17.99 6.55 -50.72
C LEU A 92 -18.01 7.63 -49.61
N THR A 93 -16.78 7.93 -49.20
CA THR A 93 -16.14 9.25 -49.23
C THR A 93 -16.75 10.30 -50.16
N ALA A 94 -16.69 11.54 -49.64
CA ALA A 94 -16.79 12.85 -50.30
C ALA A 94 -18.18 13.50 -50.49
N GLN A 95 -18.20 14.77 -50.04
CA GLN A 95 -19.19 15.84 -50.27
C GLN A 95 -20.35 16.01 -49.27
N PHE A 96 -19.99 16.34 -48.02
CA PHE A 96 -20.62 17.42 -47.23
C PHE A 96 -19.68 17.75 -46.05
N ASP A 97 -19.39 19.03 -45.76
CA ASP A 97 -18.63 19.47 -44.58
C ASP A 97 -19.61 19.88 -43.47
N PRO A 98 -19.90 19.01 -42.49
CA PRO A 98 -20.88 19.27 -41.45
C PRO A 98 -20.39 20.30 -40.42
N LEU A 99 -19.12 20.70 -40.50
CA LEU A 99 -18.56 21.76 -39.67
C LEU A 99 -18.70 23.14 -40.35
N ALA A 100 -19.36 23.25 -41.51
CA ALA A 100 -19.71 24.51 -42.15
C ALA A 100 -20.82 25.29 -41.40
N GLY A 101 -20.69 25.40 -40.08
CA GLY A 101 -21.35 26.42 -39.28
C GLY A 101 -20.99 27.82 -39.81
N ARG A 102 -21.72 28.85 -39.36
CA ARG A 102 -21.43 30.23 -39.77
C ARG A 102 -19.95 30.51 -39.57
N ARG A 103 -19.27 31.10 -40.56
CA ARG A 103 -17.88 31.60 -40.41
C ARG A 103 -17.77 32.33 -39.06
N GLY A 104 -16.99 31.78 -38.13
CA GLY A 104 -16.84 32.27 -36.75
C GLY A 104 -17.37 31.35 -35.63
N ASP A 105 -17.58 30.04 -35.86
CA ASP A 105 -17.98 29.07 -34.83
C ASP A 105 -16.75 28.30 -34.30
N LEU A 106 -16.09 28.89 -33.31
CA LEU A 106 -14.74 28.52 -32.83
C LEU A 106 -14.62 27.09 -32.27
N GLY A 107 -15.66 26.57 -31.59
CA GLY A 107 -15.66 25.18 -31.11
C GLY A 107 -15.61 24.14 -32.23
N LEU A 108 -16.18 24.44 -33.40
CA LEU A 108 -16.06 23.58 -34.58
C LEU A 108 -14.69 23.74 -35.24
N ASP A 109 -14.09 24.93 -35.18
CA ASP A 109 -12.75 25.19 -35.72
C ASP A 109 -11.67 24.43 -34.91
N ILE A 110 -11.80 24.35 -33.57
CA ILE A 110 -10.94 23.54 -32.70
C ILE A 110 -11.03 22.05 -33.05
N ILE A 111 -12.24 21.50 -33.17
CA ILE A 111 -12.44 20.09 -33.56
C ILE A 111 -11.88 19.85 -34.96
N ARG A 112 -12.03 20.81 -35.89
CA ARG A 112 -11.47 20.73 -37.24
C ARG A 112 -9.94 20.73 -37.21
N HIS A 113 -9.32 21.53 -36.36
CA HIS A 113 -7.88 21.61 -36.21
C HIS A 113 -7.29 20.33 -35.58
N ILE A 114 -7.96 19.78 -34.56
CA ILE A 114 -7.60 18.51 -33.91
C ILE A 114 -7.69 17.33 -34.91
N LEU A 115 -8.73 17.27 -35.74
CA LEU A 115 -8.97 16.15 -36.64
C LEU A 115 -8.21 16.23 -37.97
N ARG A 116 -7.80 17.43 -38.42
CA ARG A 116 -7.06 17.59 -39.69
C ARG A 116 -5.59 17.20 -39.61
N GLY A 117 -5.02 17.13 -38.40
CA GLY A 117 -3.62 16.75 -38.22
C GLY A 117 -2.68 17.56 -39.12
N GLU A 118 -2.92 18.87 -39.27
CA GLU A 118 -1.96 19.73 -39.97
C GLU A 118 -0.67 19.74 -39.13
N ASP A 119 0.39 19.18 -39.71
CA ASP A 119 1.68 18.89 -39.10
C ASP A 119 2.23 20.07 -38.29
N LEU A 120 2.19 19.96 -36.96
CA LEU A 120 3.10 20.69 -36.05
C LEU A 120 4.45 19.95 -35.92
N THR A 121 4.82 19.11 -36.89
CA THR A 121 6.06 18.31 -36.86
C THR A 121 7.32 19.10 -37.20
N GLU A 122 7.27 20.42 -37.40
CA GLU A 122 8.46 21.26 -37.59
C GLU A 122 8.95 22.01 -36.34
N GLY A 123 8.44 21.66 -35.15
CA GLY A 123 8.87 22.23 -33.86
C GLY A 123 9.67 21.28 -32.96
N GLY A 124 10.43 20.34 -33.53
CA GLY A 124 11.18 19.30 -32.80
C GLY A 124 12.38 19.78 -31.95
N GLU A 125 12.55 21.08 -31.72
CA GLU A 125 13.66 21.64 -30.94
C GLU A 125 13.20 22.80 -30.05
N GLN A 126 12.19 22.60 -29.18
CA GLN A 126 11.87 23.56 -28.12
C GLN A 126 11.12 22.96 -26.92
N GLU A 127 11.37 21.68 -26.61
CA GLU A 127 10.74 20.94 -25.50
C GLU A 127 11.16 21.44 -24.09
N GLY A 128 12.13 22.36 -24.01
CA GLY A 128 12.66 22.90 -22.75
C GLY A 128 12.14 24.28 -22.34
N GLN A 129 11.29 24.94 -23.15
CA GLN A 129 10.98 26.37 -22.94
C GLN A 129 9.57 26.65 -22.37
N TRP A 130 8.73 25.62 -22.24
CA TRP A 130 7.32 25.76 -21.83
C TRP A 130 6.90 24.88 -20.65
N GLN A 131 7.85 24.25 -19.96
CA GLN A 131 7.60 23.13 -19.04
C GLN A 131 6.74 23.51 -17.81
N ASP A 132 6.88 24.72 -17.29
CA ASP A 132 6.13 25.18 -16.11
C ASP A 132 4.68 25.61 -16.45
N ASP A 133 4.45 26.21 -17.63
CA ASP A 133 3.12 26.65 -18.07
C ASP A 133 2.29 25.51 -18.68
N LEU A 134 2.91 24.59 -19.43
CA LEU A 134 2.26 23.38 -19.95
C LEU A 134 1.72 22.48 -18.83
N SER A 135 2.43 22.39 -17.72
CA SER A 135 2.03 21.61 -16.55
C SER A 135 0.72 22.12 -15.94
N GLN A 136 0.55 23.43 -15.86
CA GLN A 136 -0.65 24.06 -15.31
C GLN A 136 -1.86 23.92 -16.24
N VAL A 137 -1.65 24.10 -17.54
CA VAL A 137 -2.71 23.92 -18.54
C VAL A 137 -3.14 22.45 -18.58
N LEU A 138 -2.20 21.50 -18.61
CA LEU A 138 -2.50 20.06 -18.58
C LEU A 138 -3.20 19.65 -17.28
N LEU A 139 -2.79 20.19 -16.12
CA LEU A 139 -3.45 19.94 -14.84
C LEU A 139 -4.88 20.51 -14.81
N HIS A 140 -5.10 21.72 -15.32
CA HIS A 140 -6.44 22.30 -15.41
C HIS A 140 -7.36 21.52 -16.36
N LEU A 141 -6.84 21.08 -17.50
CA LEU A 141 -7.59 20.21 -18.42
C LEU A 141 -7.91 18.86 -17.76
N HIS A 142 -6.94 18.21 -17.11
CA HIS A 142 -7.14 16.91 -16.47
C HIS A 142 -8.12 16.94 -15.28
N LEU A 143 -8.13 18.02 -14.50
CA LEU A 143 -9.05 18.21 -13.37
C LEU A 143 -10.50 18.47 -13.81
N ARG A 144 -10.69 19.14 -14.95
CA ARG A 144 -12.03 19.52 -15.45
C ARG A 144 -12.68 18.45 -16.33
N VAL A 145 -11.90 17.54 -16.93
CA VAL A 145 -12.41 16.30 -17.59
C VAL A 145 -13.29 15.48 -16.65
N ASN A 146 -13.00 15.49 -15.35
CA ASN A 146 -13.71 14.69 -14.34
C ASN A 146 -14.98 15.34 -13.77
N LEU A 147 -15.36 16.54 -14.24
CA LEU A 147 -16.50 17.31 -13.71
C LEU A 147 -17.70 17.38 -14.67
N SER A 148 -17.60 16.86 -15.90
CA SER A 148 -18.75 16.79 -16.81
C SER A 148 -19.48 15.44 -16.69
N PRO A 149 -20.73 15.38 -16.18
CA PRO A 149 -21.45 14.12 -15.93
C PRO A 149 -21.77 13.31 -17.19
N THR A 150 -21.62 13.89 -18.38
CA THR A 150 -21.93 13.24 -19.67
C THR A 150 -20.82 12.31 -20.15
N LEU A 151 -19.56 12.52 -19.76
CA LEU A 151 -18.43 11.65 -20.16
C LEU A 151 -18.26 10.39 -19.30
N ASN A 152 -18.96 10.31 -18.15
CA ASN A 152 -18.71 9.29 -17.12
C ASN A 152 -19.67 8.08 -17.15
N ARG A 153 -20.34 7.80 -18.28
CA ARG A 153 -21.40 6.77 -18.37
C ARG A 153 -20.95 5.32 -18.64
N TYR A 154 -19.67 5.00 -18.67
CA TYR A 154 -19.22 3.60 -18.81
C TYR A 154 -18.25 3.21 -17.68
N PRO A 155 -18.70 2.42 -16.70
CA PRO A 155 -17.82 1.80 -15.72
C PRO A 155 -17.07 0.62 -16.35
N ALA A 156 -15.75 0.63 -16.21
CA ALA A 156 -14.93 -0.55 -16.39
C ALA A 156 -15.21 -1.58 -15.29
N HIS A 157 -15.35 -2.84 -15.71
CA HIS A 157 -15.09 -4.11 -15.00
C HIS A 157 -16.31 -5.04 -14.93
N LEU A 158 -16.16 -6.25 -15.51
CA LEU A 158 -16.07 -7.53 -14.79
C LEU A 158 -16.21 -8.70 -15.79
N GLY A 159 -15.21 -9.58 -15.83
CA GLY A 159 -15.42 -11.00 -16.13
C GLY A 159 -15.44 -11.80 -14.82
N PRO A 160 -15.54 -13.13 -14.87
CA PRO A 160 -16.54 -13.93 -15.56
C PRO A 160 -17.39 -14.70 -14.53
N SER A 161 -18.68 -14.94 -14.80
CA SER A 161 -19.51 -15.89 -14.04
C SER A 161 -20.62 -16.45 -14.93
N GLN A 162 -20.84 -17.75 -14.76
CA GLN A 162 -21.45 -18.69 -15.69
C GLN A 162 -22.96 -18.54 -15.93
N PRO A 163 -23.49 -19.13 -17.04
CA PRO A 163 -24.91 -19.17 -17.37
C PRO A 163 -25.68 -20.32 -16.70
N ILE A 164 -27.00 -20.16 -16.52
CA ILE A 164 -27.96 -21.23 -16.19
C ILE A 164 -29.26 -21.01 -17.03
N PRO A 165 -30.17 -21.99 -17.19
CA PRO A 165 -30.17 -23.04 -18.22
C PRO A 165 -31.40 -22.94 -19.15
N THR A 166 -31.39 -23.59 -20.32
CA THR A 166 -32.63 -24.12 -20.93
C THR A 166 -32.37 -25.14 -22.06
N SER A 167 -32.96 -26.33 -21.87
CA SER A 167 -33.61 -27.23 -22.85
C SER A 167 -32.83 -27.90 -24.01
N GLN A 168 -32.68 -29.23 -23.89
CA GLN A 168 -32.44 -30.26 -24.92
C GLN A 168 -33.62 -30.41 -25.93
N PRO A 169 -33.54 -31.15 -27.10
CA PRO A 169 -32.81 -32.41 -27.38
C PRO A 169 -32.09 -32.59 -28.77
N ILE A 170 -30.93 -33.32 -28.87
CA ILE A 170 -30.63 -34.73 -29.35
C ILE A 170 -30.60 -34.92 -30.90
N PRO A 171 -29.87 -35.88 -31.56
CA PRO A 171 -28.68 -36.72 -31.27
C PRO A 171 -27.57 -36.58 -32.37
N SER A 172 -26.30 -37.00 -32.19
CA SER A 172 -25.64 -38.31 -32.47
C SER A 172 -24.23 -37.93 -33.00
N SER A 173 -23.09 -38.55 -32.75
CA SER A 173 -22.71 -39.96 -32.61
C SER A 173 -21.31 -40.07 -31.96
N GLN A 174 -21.01 -41.27 -31.48
CA GLN A 174 -19.92 -41.66 -30.59
C GLN A 174 -18.69 -42.24 -31.39
N PRO A 175 -17.69 -42.92 -30.79
CA PRO A 175 -16.28 -42.47 -30.65
C PRO A 175 -15.24 -43.44 -31.24
N THR A 176 -13.94 -43.13 -31.15
CA THR A 176 -12.79 -44.09 -31.13
C THR A 176 -11.48 -43.27 -30.94
N SER A 177 -10.41 -43.64 -30.25
CA SER A 177 -9.94 -44.86 -29.58
C SER A 177 -8.67 -44.52 -28.76
N GLN A 178 -8.34 -45.37 -27.78
CA GLN A 178 -7.19 -45.30 -26.86
C GLN A 178 -5.84 -45.81 -27.48
N PRO A 179 -4.79 -46.25 -26.72
CA PRO A 179 -3.47 -45.59 -26.50
C PRO A 179 -2.26 -46.50 -26.89
N ILE A 180 -1.07 -46.38 -26.23
CA ILE A 180 0.06 -47.37 -25.98
C ILE A 180 1.48 -46.94 -26.54
N PRO A 181 2.67 -47.34 -25.97
CA PRO A 181 3.50 -46.51 -25.07
C PRO A 181 5.06 -46.68 -25.27
N THR A 182 5.85 -46.28 -24.25
CA THR A 182 7.14 -46.85 -23.73
C THR A 182 8.39 -47.11 -24.61
N SER A 183 9.55 -46.59 -24.15
CA SER A 183 10.78 -47.39 -23.87
C SER A 183 11.92 -46.57 -23.18
N GLN A 184 12.47 -47.12 -22.09
CA GLN A 184 13.73 -46.83 -21.35
C GLN A 184 14.92 -47.65 -21.95
N PRO A 185 16.13 -47.82 -21.34
CA PRO A 185 17.12 -46.95 -20.66
C PRO A 185 18.60 -47.24 -21.11
N THR A 186 19.62 -46.57 -20.54
CA THR A 186 21.02 -47.12 -20.46
C THR A 186 21.87 -46.49 -19.35
N SER A 187 22.87 -47.25 -18.87
CA SER A 187 23.51 -47.17 -17.54
C SER A 187 25.05 -47.00 -17.59
N GLN A 188 25.62 -46.46 -16.49
CA GLN A 188 26.96 -46.72 -15.85
C GLN A 188 28.20 -45.83 -16.18
N PRO A 189 29.29 -45.83 -15.35
CA PRO A 189 29.44 -45.82 -13.88
C PRO A 189 30.56 -44.85 -13.33
N ILE A 190 30.78 -44.88 -12.00
CA ILE A 190 31.68 -44.09 -11.10
C ILE A 190 33.17 -44.52 -11.17
N PRO A 191 34.12 -43.69 -10.65
CA PRO A 191 35.19 -44.23 -9.79
C PRO A 191 35.42 -43.47 -8.45
N SER A 192 35.95 -44.21 -7.48
CA SER A 192 36.10 -43.94 -6.04
C SER A 192 37.55 -43.68 -5.57
N SER A 193 37.70 -43.29 -4.29
CA SER A 193 38.87 -43.29 -3.36
C SER A 193 39.43 -41.90 -3.02
N GLN A 194 39.65 -41.45 -1.77
CA GLN A 194 40.23 -42.07 -0.55
C GLN A 194 39.75 -41.38 0.79
N PRO A 195 40.07 -41.93 1.99
CA PRO A 195 39.37 -41.69 3.28
C PRO A 195 40.06 -40.74 4.28
N ILE A 196 39.31 -40.23 5.27
CA ILE A 196 39.81 -39.47 6.44
C ILE A 196 39.39 -40.20 7.74
N PRO A 197 40.22 -40.26 8.81
CA PRO A 197 40.05 -41.19 9.92
C PRO A 197 39.11 -40.70 11.03
N THR A 198 38.34 -41.65 11.57
CA THR A 198 37.61 -41.57 12.85
C THR A 198 38.53 -41.60 14.06
N SER A 199 38.28 -40.74 15.07
CA SER A 199 38.01 -41.17 16.46
C SER A 199 37.89 -39.98 17.43
N GLN A 200 36.69 -39.76 17.99
CA GLN A 200 36.41 -39.66 19.44
C GLN A 200 34.89 -39.55 19.71
N PRO A 201 34.37 -40.18 20.78
CA PRO A 201 32.94 -40.46 20.93
C PRO A 201 32.14 -39.30 21.55
N ILE A 202 30.95 -39.03 20.99
CA ILE A 202 29.93 -38.15 21.55
C ILE A 202 29.16 -38.93 22.64
N PRO A 203 29.00 -38.41 23.87
CA PRO A 203 28.16 -39.06 24.87
C PRO A 203 26.68 -38.95 24.52
N THR A 204 25.99 -40.04 24.80
CA THR A 204 24.60 -40.38 24.52
C THR A 204 23.59 -39.34 25.04
N SER A 205 22.67 -39.03 24.14
CA SER A 205 21.33 -38.45 24.30
C SER A 205 20.69 -38.53 25.70
N GLN A 206 20.34 -37.36 26.25
CA GLN A 206 19.22 -37.22 27.19
C GLN A 206 17.92 -37.02 26.39
N PRO A 207 16.79 -37.63 26.78
CA PRO A 207 15.54 -37.50 26.04
C PRO A 207 14.97 -36.08 26.15
N ILE A 208 14.73 -35.47 24.99
CA ILE A 208 13.94 -34.25 24.83
C ILE A 208 12.51 -34.55 25.34
N PRO A 209 11.91 -33.73 26.21
CA PRO A 209 10.51 -33.90 26.57
C PRO A 209 9.66 -33.64 25.33
N THR A 210 9.04 -34.69 24.80
CA THR A 210 8.06 -34.63 23.73
C THR A 210 6.90 -33.76 24.20
N ARG A 211 6.80 -32.52 23.72
CA ARG A 211 5.59 -31.71 23.89
C ARG A 211 4.48 -32.41 23.10
N GLN A 212 3.46 -32.85 23.82
CA GLN A 212 2.28 -33.48 23.26
C GLN A 212 1.59 -32.54 22.25
N PRO A 213 1.00 -33.07 21.16
CA PRO A 213 0.23 -32.26 20.23
C PRO A 213 -1.09 -31.83 20.91
N PHE A 214 -1.15 -30.59 21.39
CA PHE A 214 -2.42 -29.99 21.80
C PHE A 214 -3.18 -29.52 20.57
N ARG A 215 -4.12 -30.35 20.11
CA ARG A 215 -5.20 -29.91 19.23
C ARG A 215 -6.35 -29.46 20.12
N THR A 216 -6.45 -28.16 20.36
CA THR A 216 -7.66 -27.57 20.94
C THR A 216 -7.95 -26.28 20.19
N THR A 217 -9.16 -26.15 19.68
CA THR A 217 -9.80 -24.85 19.42
C THR A 217 -9.78 -24.07 20.73
N GLN A 218 -8.70 -23.34 21.01
CA GLN A 218 -8.62 -22.53 22.21
C GLN A 218 -9.50 -21.30 22.00
N THR A 219 -10.62 -21.28 22.72
CA THR A 219 -11.45 -20.09 22.88
C THR A 219 -10.65 -18.99 23.57
N LEU A 220 -10.90 -17.73 23.22
CA LEU A 220 -10.25 -16.60 23.87
C LEU A 220 -10.38 -16.67 25.40
N PRO A 221 -9.33 -16.26 26.16
CA PRO A 221 -9.39 -16.25 27.62
C PRO A 221 -10.52 -15.34 28.12
N THR A 222 -11.50 -15.91 28.81
CA THR A 222 -12.76 -15.23 29.21
C THR A 222 -12.72 -14.64 30.63
N SER A 223 -11.56 -14.67 31.29
CA SER A 223 -11.34 -14.18 32.65
C SER A 223 -11.43 -12.65 32.76
N GLN A 224 -11.90 -12.12 33.89
CA GLN A 224 -11.93 -10.67 34.18
C GLN A 224 -10.53 -10.05 34.41
N HIS A 225 -9.47 -10.85 34.44
CA HIS A 225 -8.08 -10.39 34.65
C HIS A 225 -7.12 -11.00 33.62
N VAL A 226 -7.38 -10.80 32.32
CA VAL A 226 -6.41 -11.18 31.29
C VAL A 226 -5.49 -9.99 31.03
N ASP A 227 -4.19 -10.18 31.22
CA ASP A 227 -3.18 -9.18 30.91
C ASP A 227 -2.74 -9.23 29.43
N VAL A 228 -2.03 -8.20 28.99
CA VAL A 228 -1.53 -8.08 27.60
C VAL A 228 -0.68 -9.28 27.22
N LYS A 229 0.22 -9.69 28.12
CA LYS A 229 1.15 -10.80 27.90
C LYS A 229 0.40 -12.09 27.60
N THR A 230 -0.61 -12.43 28.39
CA THR A 230 -1.40 -13.65 28.23
C THR A 230 -2.16 -13.67 26.91
N LEU A 231 -2.74 -12.54 26.49
CA LEU A 231 -3.42 -12.44 25.18
C LEU A 231 -2.45 -12.62 24.02
N LEU A 232 -1.30 -11.94 24.06
CA LEU A 232 -0.31 -12.07 22.99
C LEU A 232 0.29 -13.48 22.92
N GLN A 233 0.55 -14.12 24.08
CA GLN A 233 0.97 -15.54 24.12
C GLN A 233 -0.08 -16.46 23.52
N HIS A 234 -1.36 -16.22 23.80
CA HIS A 234 -2.44 -17.00 23.21
C HIS A 234 -2.47 -16.86 21.68
N LEU A 235 -2.29 -15.66 21.12
CA LEU A 235 -2.18 -15.46 19.67
C LEU A 235 -0.94 -16.14 19.09
N GLN A 236 0.22 -16.05 19.78
CA GLN A 236 1.45 -16.73 19.39
C GLN A 236 1.30 -18.24 19.31
N ASN A 237 0.59 -18.85 20.26
CA ASN A 237 0.34 -20.29 20.29
C ASN A 237 -0.58 -20.78 19.16
N ARG A 238 -1.22 -19.88 18.40
CA ARG A 238 -2.01 -20.24 17.22
C ARG A 238 -1.18 -20.31 15.94
N VAL A 239 0.09 -19.87 15.99
CA VAL A 239 1.04 -20.04 14.91
C VAL A 239 1.53 -21.50 14.90
N LYS A 240 1.42 -22.14 13.75
CA LYS A 240 1.87 -23.51 13.51
C LYS A 240 3.38 -23.49 13.32
N VAL A 241 4.07 -24.33 14.09
CA VAL A 241 5.52 -24.54 14.01
C VAL A 241 5.78 -25.62 12.96
N GLU A 242 5.55 -25.28 11.70
CA GLU A 242 5.87 -26.12 10.54
C GLU A 242 6.68 -25.30 9.54
N LEU A 243 7.87 -25.79 9.19
CA LEU A 243 8.72 -25.15 8.20
C LEU A 243 8.13 -25.34 6.79
N LEU A 244 7.36 -24.36 6.35
CA LEU A 244 6.83 -24.31 5.00
C LEU A 244 7.71 -23.41 4.12
N ARG A 245 8.24 -23.98 3.03
CA ARG A 245 8.98 -23.18 2.02
C ARG A 245 8.17 -21.99 1.48
N GLY A 246 6.83 -22.07 1.51
CA GLY A 246 5.94 -20.97 1.15
C GLY A 246 6.10 -19.73 2.04
N ASN A 247 6.48 -19.92 3.29
CA ASN A 247 6.65 -18.90 4.32
C ASN A 247 8.08 -18.37 4.46
N GLN A 248 9.02 -18.91 3.69
CA GLN A 248 10.38 -18.39 3.63
C GLN A 248 10.41 -17.03 2.90
N ILE A 249 11.05 -16.05 3.51
CA ILE A 249 11.17 -14.69 2.98
C ILE A 249 12.65 -14.36 2.82
N ASN A 250 13.06 -14.23 1.56
CA ASN A 250 14.36 -13.66 1.22
C ASN A 250 14.24 -12.14 1.33
N ALA A 251 14.84 -11.59 2.37
CA ALA A 251 14.76 -10.18 2.75
C ALA A 251 15.99 -9.43 2.28
N PHE A 252 15.77 -8.32 1.57
CA PHE A 252 16.81 -7.35 1.24
C PHE A 252 16.71 -6.17 2.22
N ARG A 253 17.86 -5.76 2.75
CA ARG A 253 17.93 -4.66 3.71
C ARG A 253 17.47 -3.36 3.05
N GLY A 254 16.51 -2.68 3.66
CA GLY A 254 15.87 -1.47 3.13
C GLY A 254 14.65 -1.71 2.24
N GLU A 255 14.37 -2.96 1.83
CA GLU A 255 13.23 -3.32 0.99
C GLU A 255 12.30 -4.32 1.71
N GLU A 256 12.22 -4.25 3.04
CA GLU A 256 11.48 -5.24 3.84
C GLU A 256 9.99 -5.29 3.47
N PHE A 257 9.37 -4.15 3.15
CA PHE A 257 7.99 -4.08 2.69
C PHE A 257 7.77 -4.84 1.39
N GLU A 258 8.60 -4.61 0.37
CA GLU A 258 8.47 -5.28 -0.93
C GLU A 258 8.74 -6.79 -0.81
N CYS A 259 9.71 -7.17 0.03
CA CYS A 259 10.00 -8.56 0.34
C CYS A 259 8.79 -9.26 0.99
N ALA A 260 8.19 -8.62 2.00
CA ALA A 260 6.97 -9.12 2.65
C ALA A 260 5.80 -9.16 1.67
N TYR A 261 5.58 -8.10 0.88
CA TYR A 261 4.47 -8.01 -0.07
C TYR A 261 4.54 -9.13 -1.11
N ARG A 262 5.73 -9.35 -1.69
CA ARG A 262 5.99 -10.44 -2.61
C ARG A 262 5.77 -11.81 -1.97
N ALA A 263 6.23 -12.02 -0.74
CA ALA A 263 6.07 -13.30 -0.05
C ALA A 263 4.61 -13.59 0.30
N PHE A 264 3.89 -12.62 0.85
CA PHE A 264 2.53 -12.79 1.33
C PHE A 264 1.51 -12.87 0.19
N SER A 265 1.89 -12.42 -1.01
CA SER A 265 1.11 -12.55 -2.23
C SER A 265 1.20 -13.96 -2.86
N ARG A 266 2.08 -14.83 -2.37
CA ARG A 266 2.20 -16.21 -2.87
C ARG A 266 0.99 -17.03 -2.44
N THR A 267 0.52 -17.89 -3.34
CA THR A 267 -0.57 -18.83 -3.05
C THR A 267 -0.20 -19.89 -2.00
N SER A 268 1.10 -20.15 -1.83
CA SER A 268 1.65 -21.11 -0.86
C SER A 268 1.93 -20.51 0.52
N PHE A 269 1.82 -19.19 0.69
CA PHE A 269 2.03 -18.54 1.97
C PHE A 269 0.84 -18.75 2.90
N ASP A 270 1.08 -19.28 4.10
CA ASP A 270 0.07 -19.39 5.14
C ASP A 270 0.40 -18.45 6.32
N PRO A 271 -0.38 -17.39 6.56
CA PRO A 271 -0.13 -16.45 7.66
C PRO A 271 -0.23 -17.07 9.07
N GLU A 272 -0.80 -18.26 9.19
CA GLU A 272 -0.87 -19.02 10.45
C GLU A 272 0.31 -19.97 10.64
N ASN A 273 1.25 -20.04 9.71
CA ASN A 273 2.50 -20.78 9.84
C ASN A 273 3.66 -19.81 10.15
N GLU A 274 4.70 -20.34 10.78
CA GLU A 274 5.92 -19.60 11.10
C GLU A 274 6.60 -19.07 9.83
N ILE A 275 7.05 -17.82 9.86
CA ILE A 275 7.88 -17.22 8.82
C ILE A 275 9.35 -17.60 9.04
N ASP A 276 10.08 -17.77 7.94
CA ASP A 276 11.51 -18.08 7.95
C ASP A 276 12.25 -16.99 7.19
N ILE A 277 13.01 -16.15 7.89
CA ILE A 277 13.67 -14.99 7.31
C ILE A 277 15.12 -15.32 6.95
N ILE A 278 15.45 -15.11 5.68
CA ILE A 278 16.82 -15.15 5.18
C ILE A 278 17.17 -13.76 4.66
N PHE A 279 18.02 -13.04 5.40
CA PHE A 279 18.63 -11.83 4.86
C PHE A 279 19.60 -12.21 3.75
N VAL A 280 19.48 -11.53 2.62
CA VAL A 280 20.29 -11.77 1.42
C VAL A 280 21.19 -10.57 1.19
N ASP A 281 22.47 -10.82 1.00
CA ASP A 281 23.47 -9.79 0.71
C ASP A 281 23.42 -9.32 -0.77
N VAL A 282 24.30 -8.38 -1.10
CA VAL A 282 24.41 -7.80 -2.45
C VAL A 282 24.83 -8.82 -3.53
N GLU A 283 25.41 -9.95 -3.13
CA GLU A 283 25.83 -11.02 -4.03
C GLU A 283 24.73 -12.09 -4.20
N GLY A 284 23.58 -11.91 -3.54
CA GLY A 284 22.47 -12.85 -3.58
C GLY A 284 22.65 -14.05 -2.65
N ILE A 285 23.64 -14.01 -1.75
CA ILE A 285 23.94 -15.07 -0.80
C ILE A 285 23.24 -14.77 0.52
N GLY A 286 22.62 -15.80 1.12
CA GLY A 286 22.03 -15.65 2.45
C GLY A 286 23.12 -15.36 3.49
N GLU A 287 22.89 -14.41 4.40
CA GLU A 287 23.85 -13.92 5.41
C GLU A 287 24.28 -14.99 6.47
N GLY A 288 24.13 -16.29 6.20
CA GLY A 288 24.66 -17.40 7.00
C GLY A 288 23.96 -17.63 8.35
N ALA A 289 22.92 -16.85 8.67
CA ALA A 289 22.13 -17.02 9.89
C ALA A 289 20.97 -17.98 9.66
N VAL A 290 20.85 -19.00 10.51
CA VAL A 290 19.62 -19.79 10.63
C VAL A 290 18.62 -18.97 11.44
N ASP A 291 17.39 -18.83 10.93
CA ASP A 291 16.34 -18.11 11.64
C ASP A 291 15.81 -18.96 12.81
N GLU A 292 16.38 -18.75 13.99
CA GLU A 292 15.82 -19.20 15.27
C GLU A 292 15.07 -18.05 15.98
N GLY A 293 14.58 -17.08 15.21
CA GLY A 293 13.80 -15.93 15.64
C GLY A 293 14.57 -14.61 15.69
N GLY A 294 15.91 -14.62 15.62
CA GLY A 294 16.72 -13.40 15.54
C GLY A 294 16.44 -12.61 14.25
N PRO A 295 16.68 -13.21 13.07
CA PRO A 295 16.30 -12.65 11.77
C PRO A 295 14.83 -12.22 11.69
N THR A 296 13.90 -13.05 12.19
CA THR A 296 12.48 -12.68 12.27
C THR A 296 12.24 -11.38 13.07
N ARG A 297 12.83 -11.22 14.26
CA ARG A 297 12.67 -9.99 15.07
C ARG A 297 13.22 -8.76 14.37
N GLU A 298 14.39 -8.89 13.74
CA GLU A 298 15.03 -7.80 13.01
C GLU A 298 14.17 -7.38 11.81
N PHE A 299 13.77 -8.34 10.97
CA PHE A 299 12.91 -8.09 9.82
C PHE A 299 11.59 -7.43 10.20
N CYS A 300 10.90 -7.96 11.22
CA CYS A 300 9.66 -7.36 11.69
C CYS A 300 9.86 -5.96 12.26
N THR A 301 10.99 -5.66 12.90
CA THR A 301 11.31 -4.33 13.42
C THR A 301 11.50 -3.33 12.29
N LEU A 302 12.21 -3.73 11.23
CA LEU A 302 12.44 -2.90 10.04
C LEU A 302 11.14 -2.71 9.24
N LEU A 303 10.41 -3.81 8.99
CA LEU A 303 9.12 -3.79 8.31
C LEU A 303 8.12 -2.88 9.04
N MET A 304 8.01 -2.96 10.37
CA MET A 304 7.07 -2.13 11.14
C MET A 304 7.27 -0.63 10.89
N ARG A 305 8.53 -0.17 10.78
CA ARG A 305 8.86 1.21 10.43
C ARG A 305 8.40 1.59 9.02
N GLN A 306 8.57 0.69 8.04
CA GLN A 306 8.09 0.92 6.68
C GLN A 306 6.55 0.94 6.63
N LEU A 307 5.87 0.10 7.41
CA LEU A 307 4.40 0.09 7.51
C LEU A 307 3.86 1.39 8.10
N GLN A 308 4.49 1.92 9.16
CA GLN A 308 4.09 3.19 9.78
C GLN A 308 4.13 4.37 8.80
N ASN A 309 5.02 4.33 7.82
CA ASN A 309 5.24 5.39 6.83
C ASN A 309 4.61 5.10 5.46
N ASN A 310 3.81 4.04 5.37
CA ASN A 310 3.14 3.68 4.13
C ASN A 310 2.03 4.69 3.77
N HIS A 311 1.84 4.94 2.47
CA HIS A 311 0.87 5.90 1.93
C HIS A 311 -0.59 5.60 2.27
N ILE A 312 -0.94 4.37 2.69
CA ILE A 312 -2.29 4.06 3.18
C ILE A 312 -2.58 4.65 4.56
N PHE A 313 -1.59 5.27 5.21
CA PHE A 313 -1.73 5.96 6.48
C PHE A 313 -1.51 7.48 6.32
N GLU A 314 -2.25 8.27 7.10
CA GLU A 314 -2.10 9.72 7.20
C GLU A 314 -2.10 10.16 8.68
N GLY A 315 -1.76 11.42 8.94
CA GLY A 315 -1.64 11.98 10.28
C GLY A 315 -0.23 11.89 10.87
N PRO A 316 -0.03 12.33 12.12
CA PRO A 316 1.26 12.29 12.80
C PRO A 316 1.82 10.87 12.87
N GLU A 317 3.15 10.71 12.83
CA GLU A 317 3.80 9.40 12.88
C GLU A 317 3.37 8.58 14.10
N GLU A 318 3.18 9.24 15.24
CA GLU A 318 2.79 8.63 16.52
C GLU A 318 1.27 8.37 16.64
N SER A 319 0.48 8.75 15.63
CA SER A 319 -0.99 8.65 15.67
C SER A 319 -1.57 8.60 14.24
N ARG A 320 -1.20 7.56 13.50
CA ARG A 320 -1.66 7.31 12.14
C ARG A 320 -3.13 6.89 12.11
N THR A 321 -3.85 7.39 11.11
CA THR A 321 -5.16 6.87 10.69
C THR A 321 -5.09 6.41 9.25
N LEU A 322 -6.11 5.71 8.75
CA LEU A 322 -6.13 5.32 7.35
C LEU A 322 -6.27 6.55 6.45
N ALA A 323 -5.42 6.67 5.44
CA ALA A 323 -5.66 7.51 4.27
C ALA A 323 -6.62 6.79 3.33
N LEU A 324 -7.33 7.52 2.47
CA LEU A 324 -8.11 6.92 1.39
C LEU A 324 -7.29 6.94 0.10
N ASP A 325 -6.84 5.77 -0.32
CA ASP A 325 -6.19 5.53 -1.61
C ASP A 325 -7.00 4.46 -2.35
N SER A 326 -7.70 4.86 -3.40
CA SER A 326 -8.59 4.00 -4.17
C SER A 326 -7.84 2.90 -4.94
N VAL A 327 -6.59 3.17 -5.37
CA VAL A 327 -5.77 2.19 -6.09
C VAL A 327 -5.26 1.13 -5.11
N ALA A 328 -4.78 1.56 -3.94
CA ALA A 328 -4.41 0.66 -2.86
C ALA A 328 -5.59 -0.21 -2.41
N LEU A 329 -6.79 0.38 -2.32
CA LEU A 329 -8.03 -0.32 -1.98
C LEU A 329 -8.35 -1.40 -3.02
N GLN A 330 -8.34 -1.05 -4.30
CA GLN A 330 -8.61 -1.99 -5.40
C GLN A 330 -7.59 -3.15 -5.42
N LYS A 331 -6.32 -2.87 -5.13
CA LYS A 331 -5.24 -3.87 -5.06
C LYS A 331 -5.27 -4.73 -3.80
N GLY A 332 -6.13 -4.44 -2.82
CA GLY A 332 -6.19 -5.22 -1.58
C GLY A 332 -5.10 -4.86 -0.57
N LEU A 333 -4.47 -3.69 -0.69
CA LEU A 333 -3.27 -3.33 0.06
C LEU A 333 -3.54 -3.14 1.56
N TYR A 334 -4.70 -2.59 1.94
CA TYR A 334 -5.07 -2.41 3.36
C TYR A 334 -5.12 -3.75 4.10
N ARG A 335 -5.67 -4.78 3.43
CA ARG A 335 -5.71 -6.15 3.97
C ARG A 335 -4.30 -6.73 4.11
N MET A 336 -3.45 -6.48 3.11
CA MET A 336 -2.08 -6.98 3.13
C MET A 336 -1.27 -6.36 4.27
N ILE A 337 -1.32 -5.04 4.42
CA ILE A 337 -0.61 -4.32 5.48
C ILE A 337 -1.13 -4.72 6.86
N ALA A 338 -2.45 -4.86 7.04
CA ALA A 338 -3.02 -5.37 8.28
C ALA A 338 -2.51 -6.78 8.64
N LYS A 339 -2.35 -7.69 7.66
CA LYS A 339 -1.73 -9.00 7.89
C LYS A 339 -0.28 -8.87 8.34
N MET A 340 0.51 -8.00 7.70
CA MET A 340 1.90 -7.73 8.07
C MET A 340 2.00 -7.19 9.51
N LEU A 341 1.10 -6.29 9.92
CA LEU A 341 1.06 -5.80 11.30
C LEU A 341 0.84 -6.92 12.31
N VAL A 342 -0.11 -7.82 12.04
CA VAL A 342 -0.38 -8.96 12.94
C VAL A 342 0.79 -9.94 12.96
N ILE A 343 1.41 -10.23 11.81
CA ILE A 343 2.58 -11.12 11.76
C ILE A 343 3.77 -10.52 12.52
N CYS A 344 4.06 -9.22 12.33
CA CYS A 344 5.09 -8.55 13.10
C CYS A 344 4.81 -8.54 14.61
N LEU A 345 3.56 -8.33 15.01
CA LEU A 345 3.16 -8.36 16.41
C LEU A 345 3.29 -9.77 17.01
N VAL A 346 2.78 -10.78 16.33
CA VAL A 346 2.65 -12.13 16.88
C VAL A 346 3.96 -12.89 16.73
N GLN A 347 4.52 -12.98 15.53
CA GLN A 347 5.73 -13.77 15.25
C GLN A 347 7.00 -12.95 15.56
N GLY A 348 7.03 -11.68 15.16
CA GLY A 348 8.17 -10.78 15.42
C GLY A 348 8.22 -10.21 16.84
N SER A 349 7.14 -10.32 17.62
CA SER A 349 6.99 -9.63 18.92
C SER A 349 7.19 -8.11 18.86
N VAL A 350 6.89 -7.50 17.70
CA VAL A 350 7.00 -6.06 17.43
C VAL A 350 5.62 -5.41 17.47
N SER A 351 5.37 -4.63 18.50
CA SER A 351 4.13 -3.85 18.66
C SER A 351 4.04 -2.69 17.66
N PRO A 352 2.87 -2.43 17.04
CA PRO A 352 2.70 -1.30 16.15
C PRO A 352 2.95 0.06 16.80
N HIS A 353 2.37 0.32 17.97
CA HIS A 353 2.49 1.60 18.69
C HIS A 353 2.27 2.89 17.88
N PHE A 354 1.61 2.89 16.72
CA PHE A 354 1.44 4.10 15.92
C PHE A 354 -0.01 4.38 15.50
N LEU A 355 -0.97 3.52 15.85
CA LEU A 355 -2.36 3.73 15.47
C LEU A 355 -3.01 4.83 16.31
N SER A 356 -3.78 5.70 15.67
CA SER A 356 -4.61 6.70 16.34
C SER A 356 -5.71 6.05 17.19
N GLU A 357 -6.11 6.72 18.27
CA GLU A 357 -7.24 6.31 19.12
C GLU A 357 -8.51 6.06 18.29
N ARG A 358 -8.80 6.93 17.31
CA ARG A 358 -9.99 6.80 16.46
C ARG A 358 -9.95 5.52 15.64
N LEU A 359 -8.85 5.25 14.93
CA LEU A 359 -8.71 4.04 14.11
C LEU A 359 -8.76 2.77 14.98
N TYR A 360 -8.08 2.78 16.13
CA TYR A 360 -8.12 1.65 17.06
C TYR A 360 -9.53 1.33 17.54
N ARG A 361 -10.30 2.35 17.92
CA ARG A 361 -11.71 2.19 18.33
C ARG A 361 -12.57 1.63 17.21
N GLN A 362 -12.38 2.12 15.98
CA GLN A 362 -13.09 1.64 14.79
C GLN A 362 -12.80 0.16 14.51
N ILE A 363 -11.53 -0.26 14.57
CA ILE A 363 -11.13 -1.67 14.43
C ILE A 363 -11.81 -2.55 15.50
N CYS A 364 -11.86 -2.07 16.73
CA CYS A 364 -12.49 -2.78 17.85
C CYS A 364 -14.03 -2.77 17.80
N GLY A 365 -14.65 -2.09 16.83
CA GLY A 365 -16.11 -1.93 16.76
C GLY A 365 -16.68 -1.05 17.89
N LEU A 366 -15.85 -0.22 18.51
CA LEU A 366 -16.27 0.75 19.52
C LEU A 366 -16.82 2.00 18.84
N GLN A 367 -17.67 2.74 19.56
CA GLN A 367 -18.20 4.02 19.08
C GLN A 367 -17.06 4.97 18.71
N PRO A 368 -17.02 5.49 17.46
CA PRO A 368 -16.03 6.47 17.04
C PRO A 368 -16.08 7.73 17.91
N LEU A 369 -14.93 8.38 18.08
CA LEU A 369 -14.90 9.72 18.68
C LEU A 369 -15.56 10.72 17.74
N PRO A 370 -16.31 11.73 18.24
CA PRO A 370 -16.92 12.75 17.40
C PRO A 370 -15.90 13.39 16.45
N ALA A 371 -16.20 13.40 15.15
CA ALA A 371 -15.34 13.97 14.12
C ALA A 371 -15.13 15.47 14.36
N CYS A 372 -13.88 15.91 14.34
CA CYS A 372 -13.53 17.31 14.47
C CYS A 372 -12.57 17.76 13.37
N ILE A 373 -12.44 19.07 13.22
CA ILE A 373 -11.57 19.69 12.20
C ILE A 373 -10.10 19.28 12.37
N GLU A 374 -9.66 18.98 13.59
CA GLU A 374 -8.27 18.59 13.83
C GLU A 374 -7.93 17.20 13.28
N ASP A 375 -8.94 16.37 13.00
CA ASP A 375 -8.79 15.05 12.39
C ASP A 375 -8.66 15.09 10.85
N ILE A 376 -8.63 16.30 10.27
CA ILE A 376 -8.38 16.50 8.84
C ILE A 376 -6.90 16.81 8.64
N TYR A 377 -6.23 15.95 7.90
CA TYR A 377 -4.81 16.09 7.57
C TYR A 377 -4.55 16.73 6.20
N ASP A 378 -5.56 16.85 5.34
CA ASP A 378 -5.51 17.72 4.14
C ASP A 378 -5.48 19.20 4.59
N PRO A 379 -4.35 19.92 4.41
CA PRO A 379 -4.21 21.29 4.91
C PRO A 379 -5.16 22.25 4.19
N THR A 380 -5.42 22.04 2.91
CA THR A 380 -6.30 22.87 2.09
C THR A 380 -7.76 22.70 2.51
N LEU A 381 -8.22 21.46 2.68
CA LEU A 381 -9.57 21.20 3.20
C LEU A 381 -9.73 21.70 4.64
N LYS A 382 -8.73 21.47 5.50
CA LYS A 382 -8.75 21.94 6.90
C LYS A 382 -8.89 23.46 6.97
N ALA A 383 -8.12 24.20 6.17
CA ALA A 383 -8.21 25.66 6.10
C ALA A 383 -9.60 26.13 5.62
N LYS A 384 -10.14 25.52 4.54
CA LYS A 384 -11.47 25.84 4.02
C LYS A 384 -12.58 25.58 5.06
N LEU A 385 -12.55 24.45 5.76
CA LEU A 385 -13.54 24.14 6.79
C LEU A 385 -13.39 25.02 8.05
N LYS A 386 -12.17 25.42 8.42
CA LYS A 386 -11.94 26.42 9.48
C LYS A 386 -12.58 27.76 9.11
N LYS A 387 -12.41 28.24 7.87
CA LYS A 387 -13.08 29.46 7.37
C LYS A 387 -14.61 29.34 7.33
N ALA A 388 -15.14 28.22 6.84
CA ALA A 388 -16.60 27.99 6.77
C ALA A 388 -17.25 28.05 8.16
N ARG A 389 -16.55 27.56 9.19
CA ARG A 389 -16.98 27.67 10.60
C ARG A 389 -17.01 29.13 11.10
N ALA A 390 -16.13 29.99 10.60
CA ALA A 390 -16.01 31.40 10.97
C ALA A 390 -16.99 32.35 10.27
N ARG A 391 -17.95 31.82 9.47
CA ARG A 391 -19.09 32.55 8.85
C ARG A 391 -18.76 33.33 7.56
N GLU A 392 -17.50 33.41 7.15
CA GLU A 392 -17.07 34.26 6.02
C GLU A 392 -17.13 33.62 4.62
N ALA A 393 -17.26 32.29 4.48
CA ALA A 393 -17.34 31.70 3.13
C ALA A 393 -17.88 30.25 3.10
N VAL A 394 -19.17 30.04 3.41
CA VAL A 394 -19.83 28.76 3.05
C VAL A 394 -19.74 28.54 1.54
N GLU A 395 -19.80 29.63 0.77
CA GLU A 395 -19.71 29.66 -0.69
C GLU A 395 -18.34 29.13 -1.21
N GLU A 396 -17.22 29.53 -0.61
CA GLU A 396 -15.85 29.06 -0.95
C GLU A 396 -15.62 27.57 -0.61
N ALA A 397 -16.42 27.01 0.31
CA ALA A 397 -16.39 25.60 0.68
C ALA A 397 -17.40 24.73 -0.09
N THR A 398 -18.31 25.33 -0.87
CA THR A 398 -19.44 24.66 -1.56
C THR A 398 -19.00 23.50 -2.43
N GLU A 399 -17.96 23.67 -3.23
CA GLU A 399 -17.45 22.62 -4.13
C GLU A 399 -16.96 21.39 -3.35
N LYS A 400 -16.24 21.59 -2.23
CA LYS A 400 -15.79 20.47 -1.39
C LYS A 400 -16.94 19.86 -0.58
N LEU A 401 -17.88 20.67 -0.08
CA LEU A 401 -19.07 20.18 0.61
C LEU A 401 -19.98 19.35 -0.34
N SER A 402 -20.04 19.74 -1.62
CA SER A 402 -20.68 18.96 -2.69
C SER A 402 -20.11 17.57 -2.83
N LEU A 403 -18.77 17.47 -2.94
CA LEU A 403 -18.07 16.20 -3.05
C LEU A 403 -18.26 15.30 -1.81
N LEU A 404 -18.55 15.89 -0.64
CA LEU A 404 -18.85 15.17 0.60
C LEU A 404 -20.34 14.85 0.79
N GLY A 405 -21.18 15.05 -0.24
CA GLY A 405 -22.62 14.83 -0.16
C GLY A 405 -23.34 15.76 0.84
N SER A 406 -22.69 16.87 1.21
CA SER A 406 -23.10 17.79 2.26
C SER A 406 -23.52 19.15 1.67
N LEU A 407 -24.20 19.15 0.52
CA LEU A 407 -24.82 20.34 -0.06
C LEU A 407 -26.23 20.51 0.49
N GLN A 408 -26.43 21.46 1.39
CA GLN A 408 -27.77 21.91 1.78
C GLN A 408 -27.80 23.44 1.87
N PHE A 409 -28.95 24.03 1.55
CA PHE A 409 -29.17 25.44 1.76
C PHE A 409 -29.14 25.75 3.26
N VAL A 410 -28.18 26.55 3.69
CA VAL A 410 -27.99 26.92 5.09
C VAL A 410 -28.75 28.21 5.38
N GLY A 411 -29.93 28.10 5.98
CA GLY A 411 -30.76 29.25 6.35
C GLY A 411 -30.41 29.87 7.71
N ASN A 412 -29.73 29.13 8.59
CA ASN A 412 -29.35 29.60 9.93
C ASN A 412 -28.06 28.94 10.47
N LEU A 413 -27.57 29.43 11.61
CA LEU A 413 -26.33 28.95 12.25
C LEU A 413 -26.39 27.49 12.69
N THR A 414 -27.55 27.01 13.15
CA THR A 414 -27.73 25.62 13.60
C THR A 414 -27.61 24.64 12.44
N GLN A 415 -28.29 24.93 11.32
CA GLN A 415 -28.21 24.13 10.09
C GLN A 415 -26.77 24.07 9.53
N ARG A 416 -26.01 25.17 9.67
CA ARG A 416 -24.60 25.21 9.29
C ARG A 416 -23.77 24.25 10.14
N ASP A 417 -23.95 24.30 11.45
CA ASP A 417 -23.17 23.49 12.39
C ASP A 417 -23.49 21.99 12.23
N GLU A 418 -24.75 21.65 11.94
CA GLU A 418 -25.18 20.31 11.55
C GLU A 418 -24.55 19.87 10.23
N LEU A 419 -24.54 20.73 9.21
CA LEU A 419 -23.93 20.44 7.91
C LEU A 419 -22.42 20.20 8.03
N LEU A 420 -21.73 21.05 8.80
CA LEU A 420 -20.30 20.90 9.07
C LEU A 420 -20.02 19.62 9.85
N ALA A 421 -20.83 19.28 10.85
CA ALA A 421 -20.70 18.02 11.59
C ALA A 421 -20.90 16.81 10.67
N ALA A 422 -21.89 16.83 9.78
CA ALA A 422 -22.13 15.78 8.80
C ALA A 422 -20.96 15.65 7.80
N ALA A 423 -20.46 16.76 7.26
CA ALA A 423 -19.32 16.78 6.34
C ALA A 423 -18.03 16.25 7.02
N LEU A 424 -17.78 16.65 8.26
CA LEU A 424 -16.65 16.15 9.06
C LEU A 424 -16.77 14.65 9.30
N HIS A 425 -17.95 14.18 9.71
CA HIS A 425 -18.20 12.75 9.93
C HIS A 425 -18.01 11.94 8.63
N HIS A 426 -18.55 12.41 7.52
CA HIS A 426 -18.39 11.74 6.22
C HIS A 426 -16.91 11.73 5.76
N TYR A 427 -16.21 12.86 5.87
CA TYR A 427 -14.82 12.93 5.44
C TYR A 427 -13.88 12.12 6.33
N VAL A 428 -14.06 12.16 7.65
CA VAL A 428 -13.10 11.50 8.53
C VAL A 428 -13.37 10.00 8.61
N ASP A 429 -14.64 9.59 8.69
CA ASP A 429 -15.03 8.21 8.91
C ASP A 429 -15.72 7.60 7.70
N GLY A 430 -16.76 8.27 7.17
CA GLY A 430 -17.65 7.70 6.16
C GLY A 430 -16.96 7.25 4.87
N ARG A 431 -16.05 8.06 4.31
CA ARG A 431 -15.35 7.74 3.06
C ARG A 431 -14.33 6.60 3.17
N LYS A 432 -13.99 6.18 4.40
CA LYS A 432 -12.93 5.19 4.67
C LYS A 432 -13.50 3.82 5.04
N VAL A 433 -14.83 3.64 5.02
CA VAL A 433 -15.49 2.42 5.49
C VAL A 433 -15.00 1.17 4.76
N GLU A 434 -14.87 1.21 3.43
CA GLU A 434 -14.38 0.07 2.65
C GLU A 434 -12.90 -0.26 2.94
N ALA A 435 -12.06 0.78 3.05
CA ALA A 435 -10.66 0.63 3.43
C ALA A 435 -10.51 0.06 4.85
N LEU A 436 -11.31 0.54 5.80
CA LEU A 436 -11.36 0.02 7.17
C LEU A 436 -11.83 -1.44 7.20
N GLN A 437 -12.85 -1.80 6.42
CA GLN A 437 -13.32 -3.18 6.32
C GLN A 437 -12.22 -4.09 5.78
N GLN A 438 -11.57 -3.70 4.68
CA GLN A 438 -10.47 -4.44 4.08
C GLN A 438 -9.28 -4.57 5.05
N PHE A 439 -8.95 -3.51 5.80
CA PHE A 439 -7.94 -3.54 6.86
C PHE A 439 -8.32 -4.54 7.96
N CYS A 440 -9.56 -4.49 8.46
CA CYS A 440 -10.06 -5.44 9.46
C CYS A 440 -10.02 -6.89 8.95
N GLU A 441 -10.28 -7.16 7.67
CA GLU A 441 -10.12 -8.50 7.11
C GLU A 441 -8.69 -9.02 7.24
N GLY A 442 -7.68 -8.17 7.07
CA GLY A 442 -6.29 -8.55 7.24
C GLY A 442 -5.93 -8.90 8.69
N LEU A 443 -6.57 -8.24 9.65
CA LEU A 443 -6.39 -8.48 11.08
C LEU A 443 -7.02 -9.81 11.56
N LYS A 444 -7.81 -10.51 10.74
CA LYS A 444 -8.50 -11.75 11.17
C LYS A 444 -7.56 -12.93 11.40
N ILE A 445 -6.36 -12.91 10.81
CA ILE A 445 -5.41 -14.02 10.92
C ILE A 445 -5.07 -14.30 12.38
N VAL A 446 -4.85 -15.59 12.72
CA VAL A 446 -4.61 -16.08 14.08
C VAL A 446 -5.63 -15.60 15.15
N GLY A 447 -6.79 -15.08 14.72
CA GLY A 447 -7.83 -14.51 15.60
C GLY A 447 -7.47 -13.16 16.23
N ALA A 448 -6.53 -12.39 15.66
CA ALA A 448 -6.12 -11.11 16.24
C ALA A 448 -7.27 -10.08 16.28
N LEU A 449 -8.11 -10.00 15.25
CA LEU A 449 -9.29 -9.12 15.26
C LEU A 449 -10.29 -9.49 16.36
N ASP A 450 -10.51 -10.78 16.60
CA ASP A 450 -11.42 -11.23 17.65
C ASP A 450 -10.88 -10.84 19.03
N ALA A 451 -9.56 -10.94 19.24
CA ALA A 451 -8.90 -10.47 20.46
C ALA A 451 -9.01 -8.96 20.66
N LEU A 452 -8.84 -8.18 19.59
CA LEU A 452 -9.00 -6.72 19.62
C LEU A 452 -10.42 -6.32 20.03
N LYS A 453 -11.44 -6.98 19.48
CA LYS A 453 -12.84 -6.70 19.80
C LYS A 453 -13.22 -7.17 21.22
N ALA A 454 -12.70 -8.31 21.66
CA ALA A 454 -12.99 -8.85 22.98
C ALA A 454 -12.28 -8.10 24.12
N HIS A 455 -11.05 -7.61 23.88
CA HIS A 455 -10.21 -7.00 24.90
C HIS A 455 -9.59 -5.65 24.47
N PRO A 456 -10.40 -4.66 24.04
CA PRO A 456 -9.89 -3.41 23.49
C PRO A 456 -9.17 -2.53 24.51
N THR A 457 -9.50 -2.63 25.80
CA THR A 457 -8.80 -1.85 26.84
C THR A 457 -7.41 -2.41 27.14
N VAL A 458 -7.27 -3.74 27.13
CA VAL A 458 -6.02 -4.44 27.42
C VAL A 458 -5.03 -4.24 26.29
N LEU A 459 -5.44 -4.49 25.04
CA LEU A 459 -4.55 -4.41 23.87
C LEU A 459 -4.25 -2.97 23.42
N LYS A 460 -4.87 -1.95 24.02
CA LYS A 460 -4.71 -0.56 23.63
C LYS A 460 -3.25 -0.10 23.61
N SER A 461 -2.49 -0.44 24.65
CA SER A 461 -1.08 -0.06 24.78
C SER A 461 -0.15 -0.72 23.75
N VAL A 462 -0.60 -1.75 23.04
CA VAL A 462 0.17 -2.44 22.00
C VAL A 462 0.09 -1.69 20.67
N PHE A 463 -1.05 -1.05 20.39
CA PHE A 463 -1.34 -0.47 19.08
C PHE A 463 -1.18 1.05 19.03
N LEU A 464 -1.44 1.75 20.14
CA LEU A 464 -1.28 3.20 20.26
C LEU A 464 0.13 3.58 20.71
N GLN A 465 0.48 4.86 20.53
CA GLN A 465 1.76 5.39 20.98
C GLN A 465 2.07 5.01 22.42
N ASP A 466 3.20 4.35 22.57
CA ASP A 466 3.80 4.10 23.86
C ASP A 466 4.66 5.30 24.25
N GLN A 467 4.11 6.10 25.16
CA GLN A 467 4.77 7.29 25.71
C GLN A 467 5.85 6.95 26.73
N LYS A 468 6.00 5.68 27.13
CA LYS A 468 7.00 5.29 28.10
C LYS A 468 8.34 5.07 27.39
N PRO A 469 9.37 5.89 27.67
CA PRO A 469 10.71 5.61 27.16
C PRO A 469 11.24 4.33 27.83
N LEU A 470 12.09 3.60 27.09
CA LEU A 470 12.87 2.51 27.66
C LEU A 470 13.84 3.10 28.67
N LEU A 471 13.88 2.52 29.88
CA LEU A 471 14.78 2.99 30.94
C LEU A 471 16.03 2.10 31.08
N ALA A 472 17.13 2.68 31.51
CA ALA A 472 18.38 1.99 31.84
C ALA A 472 18.13 0.93 32.93
N SER A 473 17.32 1.25 33.93
CA SER A 473 16.89 0.30 34.97
C SER A 473 16.21 -0.93 34.39
N GLU A 474 15.34 -0.76 33.39
CA GLU A 474 14.68 -1.88 32.71
C GLU A 474 15.68 -2.72 31.93
N MET A 475 16.63 -2.10 31.22
CA MET A 475 17.72 -2.83 30.55
C MET A 475 18.57 -3.64 31.55
N ILE A 476 18.93 -3.04 32.69
CA ILE A 476 19.69 -3.72 33.76
C ILE A 476 18.89 -4.90 34.33
N ASP A 477 17.57 -4.75 34.45
CA ASP A 477 16.70 -5.81 34.94
C ASP A 477 16.53 -6.94 33.92
N GLN A 478 16.48 -6.65 32.62
CA GLN A 478 16.37 -7.67 31.59
C GLN A 478 17.68 -8.43 31.33
N PHE A 479 18.84 -7.78 31.37
CA PHE A 479 20.11 -8.43 31.05
C PHE A 479 20.78 -9.01 32.30
N LYS A 480 20.72 -10.34 32.45
CA LYS A 480 21.36 -11.05 33.56
C LYS A 480 22.71 -11.64 33.16
N THR A 481 23.63 -11.79 34.10
CA THR A 481 24.91 -12.44 33.81
C THR A 481 24.68 -13.91 33.46
N GLY A 482 25.24 -14.34 32.33
CA GLY A 482 25.24 -15.73 31.90
C GLY A 482 26.36 -16.52 32.58
N ARG A 483 27.32 -17.01 31.79
CA ARG A 483 28.47 -17.74 32.33
C ARG A 483 29.49 -16.76 32.90
N VAL A 484 29.87 -17.00 34.14
CA VAL A 484 30.82 -16.18 34.90
C VAL A 484 31.98 -17.05 35.40
N SER A 485 33.17 -16.46 35.49
CA SER A 485 34.40 -17.14 35.93
C SER A 485 34.37 -17.50 37.42
N GLU A 486 35.30 -18.33 37.89
CA GLU A 486 35.32 -18.77 39.29
C GLU A 486 35.41 -17.61 40.29
N PRO A 487 34.66 -17.66 41.42
CA PRO A 487 34.78 -16.67 42.48
C PRO A 487 36.23 -16.48 42.95
N GLY A 488 36.66 -15.23 43.15
CA GLY A 488 38.02 -14.90 43.57
C GLY A 488 39.07 -14.80 42.46
N SER A 489 38.79 -15.32 41.26
CA SER A 489 39.70 -15.22 40.12
C SER A 489 39.86 -13.79 39.59
N ASN A 490 40.99 -13.50 38.93
CA ASN A 490 41.20 -12.22 38.24
C ASN A 490 40.14 -12.00 37.14
N ARG A 491 39.75 -13.06 36.43
CA ARG A 491 38.69 -13.02 35.42
C ARG A 491 37.37 -12.58 36.03
N ARG A 492 36.95 -13.18 37.16
CA ARG A 492 35.72 -12.76 37.86
C ARG A 492 35.76 -11.30 38.30
N ARG A 493 36.91 -10.79 38.78
CA ARG A 493 37.04 -9.38 39.16
C ARG A 493 36.83 -8.44 37.97
N MET A 494 37.36 -8.81 36.80
CA MET A 494 37.16 -8.06 35.56
C MET A 494 35.70 -8.09 35.11
N GLU A 495 35.05 -9.26 35.14
CA GLU A 495 33.63 -9.42 34.80
C GLU A 495 32.71 -8.56 35.69
N THR A 496 32.92 -8.58 37.01
CA THR A 496 32.16 -7.75 37.94
C THR A 496 32.34 -6.27 37.64
N ARG A 497 33.56 -5.83 37.28
CA ARG A 497 33.82 -4.45 36.87
C ARG A 497 33.09 -4.11 35.58
N THR A 498 33.14 -4.98 34.57
CA THR A 498 32.41 -4.79 33.31
C THR A 498 30.91 -4.63 33.53
N ILE A 499 30.31 -5.35 34.48
CA ILE A 499 28.90 -5.13 34.85
C ILE A 499 28.66 -3.76 35.50
N GLY A 500 29.60 -3.28 36.31
CA GLY A 500 29.56 -1.90 36.82
C GLY A 500 29.57 -0.90 35.68
N PHE A 501 30.54 -1.02 34.77
CA PHE A 501 30.66 -0.15 33.59
C PHE A 501 29.43 -0.20 32.69
N TRP A 502 28.85 -1.39 32.45
CA TRP A 502 27.61 -1.54 31.70
C TRP A 502 26.46 -0.74 32.32
N ARG A 503 26.30 -0.80 33.65
CA ARG A 503 25.23 -0.06 34.35
C ARG A 503 25.45 1.45 34.26
N ASP A 504 26.66 1.91 34.51
CA ASP A 504 27.02 3.33 34.45
C ASP A 504 26.86 3.88 33.03
N TRP A 505 27.24 3.09 32.01
CA TRP A 505 27.09 3.48 30.62
C TRP A 505 25.64 3.54 30.16
N LEU A 506 24.78 2.62 30.59
CA LEU A 506 23.35 2.71 30.30
C LEU A 506 22.71 3.98 30.89
N LEU A 507 23.13 4.41 32.08
CA LEU A 507 22.67 5.68 32.66
C LEU A 507 23.12 6.88 31.82
N GLN A 508 24.37 6.89 31.34
CA GLN A 508 24.86 7.94 30.43
C GLN A 508 24.11 7.96 29.09
N VAL A 509 23.76 6.79 28.56
CA VAL A 509 22.94 6.66 27.34
C VAL A 509 21.52 7.19 27.59
N GLU A 510 20.93 6.92 28.75
CA GLU A 510 19.62 7.46 29.17
C GLU A 510 19.65 8.99 29.31
N ASP A 511 20.72 9.54 29.89
CA ASP A 511 20.93 10.99 30.08
C ASP A 511 21.31 11.73 28.78
N GLY A 512 21.44 11.03 27.64
CA GLY A 512 21.76 11.61 26.34
C GLY A 512 23.24 11.99 26.15
N GLU A 513 24.15 11.43 26.97
CA GLU A 513 25.61 11.62 26.85
C GLU A 513 26.28 10.69 25.83
N SER A 514 25.48 10.06 24.96
CA SER A 514 25.90 9.12 23.92
C SER A 514 25.20 9.44 22.60
N ILE A 515 25.83 9.07 21.48
CA ILE A 515 25.20 9.13 20.15
C ILE A 515 24.12 8.07 19.97
N LEU A 516 24.16 7.02 20.79
CA LEU A 516 23.18 5.93 20.80
C LEU A 516 22.08 6.25 21.79
N ASN A 517 20.86 5.75 21.54
CA ASN A 517 19.83 5.63 22.57
C ASN A 517 19.70 4.17 23.05
N LEU A 518 19.01 3.95 24.17
CA LEU A 518 18.80 2.62 24.76
C LEU A 518 18.12 1.64 23.79
N GLY A 519 17.27 2.14 22.88
CA GLY A 519 16.63 1.34 21.85
C GLY A 519 17.61 0.80 20.82
N ASP A 520 18.65 1.56 20.45
CA ASP A 520 19.73 1.08 19.57
C ASP A 520 20.54 -0.03 20.24
N VAL A 521 20.84 0.13 21.54
CA VAL A 521 21.56 -0.88 22.32
C VAL A 521 20.74 -2.17 22.42
N LEU A 522 19.44 -2.06 22.69
CA LEU A 522 18.55 -3.20 22.76
C LEU A 522 18.42 -3.89 21.39
N ALA A 523 18.36 -3.12 20.31
CA ALA A 523 18.26 -3.64 18.95
C ALA A 523 19.51 -4.44 18.57
N PHE A 524 20.70 -3.93 18.92
CA PHE A 524 21.95 -4.66 18.72
C PHE A 524 21.95 -6.01 19.45
N ALA A 525 21.48 -6.04 20.69
CA ALA A 525 21.52 -7.26 21.51
C ALA A 525 20.41 -8.27 21.17
N THR A 526 19.25 -7.82 20.69
CA THR A 526 18.03 -8.65 20.63
C THR A 526 17.29 -8.66 19.29
N GLY A 527 17.62 -7.73 18.40
CA GLY A 527 16.86 -7.43 17.18
C GLY A 527 15.63 -6.53 17.41
N LEU A 528 15.38 -6.06 18.65
CA LEU A 528 14.21 -5.26 19.02
C LEU A 528 14.60 -3.93 19.65
N ARG A 529 13.87 -2.86 19.32
CA ARG A 529 14.11 -1.51 19.89
C ARG A 529 13.38 -1.22 21.21
N LYS A 530 12.44 -2.09 21.60
CA LYS A 530 11.69 -2.04 22.86
C LYS A 530 11.55 -3.44 23.44
N ILE A 531 11.34 -3.51 24.76
CA ILE A 531 10.99 -4.78 25.42
C ILE A 531 9.61 -5.20 24.92
N PRO A 532 9.43 -6.41 24.37
CA PRO A 532 8.12 -6.85 23.88
C PRO A 532 7.07 -6.86 24.99
N ALA A 533 5.83 -6.53 24.64
CA ALA A 533 4.70 -6.61 25.58
C ALA A 533 4.47 -8.04 26.12
N VAL A 534 4.88 -9.05 25.35
CA VAL A 534 4.87 -10.47 25.77
C VAL A 534 6.10 -10.88 26.60
N GLY A 535 7.12 -10.03 26.65
CA GLY A 535 8.45 -10.33 27.16
C GLY A 535 9.32 -11.07 26.16
N PHE A 536 10.60 -11.27 26.50
CA PHE A 536 11.51 -12.05 25.67
C PHE A 536 11.21 -13.56 25.74
N PRO A 537 11.42 -14.32 24.65
CA PRO A 537 11.21 -15.77 24.63
C PRO A 537 12.17 -16.53 25.57
N THR A 538 13.36 -15.98 25.79
CA THR A 538 14.33 -16.46 26.78
C THR A 538 14.92 -15.26 27.53
N GLN A 539 15.50 -15.50 28.71
CA GLN A 539 16.14 -14.44 29.49
C GLN A 539 17.37 -13.90 28.73
N PRO A 540 17.43 -12.58 28.42
CA PRO A 540 18.64 -11.98 27.85
C PRO A 540 19.84 -12.11 28.79
N LYS A 541 21.00 -12.42 28.22
CA LYS A 541 22.22 -12.71 28.97
C LYS A 541 23.38 -11.81 28.57
N ILE A 542 24.21 -11.46 29.56
CA ILE A 542 25.53 -10.87 29.35
C ILE A 542 26.59 -11.95 29.59
N ASN A 543 27.41 -12.17 28.57
CA ASN A 543 28.64 -12.94 28.66
C ASN A 543 29.85 -12.01 28.46
N PHE A 544 31.03 -12.48 28.84
CA PHE A 544 32.25 -11.68 28.85
C PHE A 544 33.25 -12.19 27.82
N LEU A 545 33.83 -11.28 27.04
CA LEU A 545 34.92 -11.56 26.12
C LEU A 545 36.24 -11.23 26.82
N HIS A 546 36.99 -12.28 27.15
CA HIS A 546 38.32 -12.17 27.74
C HIS A 546 39.38 -12.18 26.62
N PRO A 547 40.35 -11.26 26.61
CA PRO A 547 41.39 -11.21 25.58
C PRO A 547 42.18 -12.52 25.42
N GLU A 548 42.27 -13.32 26.48
CA GLU A 548 42.95 -14.61 26.46
C GLU A 548 42.21 -15.69 25.64
N ASP A 549 40.92 -15.50 25.39
CA ASP A 549 40.08 -16.48 24.68
C ASP A 549 39.97 -16.20 23.16
N GLY A 550 40.55 -15.09 22.68
CA GLY A 550 40.52 -14.69 21.27
C GLY A 550 40.22 -13.20 21.08
N PRO A 551 39.75 -12.80 19.87
CA PRO A 551 39.40 -11.41 19.58
C PRO A 551 38.33 -10.89 20.53
N ALA A 552 38.67 -9.88 21.34
CA ALA A 552 37.80 -9.31 22.38
C ALA A 552 37.73 -7.78 22.30
N GLY A 553 37.97 -7.20 21.14
CA GLY A 553 38.05 -5.74 20.97
C GLY A 553 36.70 -5.01 20.93
N PHE A 554 35.64 -5.69 20.47
CA PHE A 554 34.32 -5.10 20.29
C PHE A 554 33.22 -5.98 20.88
N PRO A 555 32.09 -5.39 21.32
CA PRO A 555 30.93 -6.16 21.72
C PRO A 555 30.37 -6.95 20.54
N THR A 556 29.83 -8.13 20.83
CA THR A 556 29.13 -8.96 19.84
C THR A 556 27.81 -9.44 20.39
N ALA A 557 26.84 -9.70 19.54
CA ALA A 557 25.54 -10.22 19.94
C ALA A 557 25.24 -11.53 19.21
N ASN A 558 24.54 -12.43 19.90
CA ASN A 558 23.75 -13.47 19.26
C ASN A 558 22.28 -13.11 19.53
N THR A 559 21.63 -12.52 18.54
CA THR A 559 20.25 -12.04 18.65
C THR A 559 19.28 -13.20 18.84
N CYS A 560 19.48 -14.35 18.18
CA CYS A 560 18.65 -15.56 18.34
C CYS A 560 18.59 -16.03 19.80
N GLY A 561 19.75 -16.19 20.43
CA GLY A 561 19.91 -16.62 21.82
C GLY A 561 19.81 -15.51 22.88
N LEU A 562 19.62 -14.25 22.45
CA LEU A 562 19.60 -13.05 23.30
C LEU A 562 20.85 -12.93 24.19
N ILE A 563 22.02 -13.15 23.60
CA ILE A 563 23.31 -13.10 24.30
C ILE A 563 24.10 -11.89 23.82
N LEU A 564 24.26 -10.91 24.71
CA LEU A 564 25.21 -9.81 24.55
C LEU A 564 26.56 -10.23 25.12
N ARG A 565 27.63 -10.09 24.34
CA ARG A 565 29.00 -10.39 24.77
C ARG A 565 29.77 -9.09 24.89
N LEU A 566 30.23 -8.76 26.10
CA LEU A 566 30.94 -7.53 26.40
C LEU A 566 32.44 -7.79 26.61
N PRO A 567 33.34 -7.07 25.93
CA PRO A 567 34.75 -7.01 26.27
C PRO A 567 35.01 -6.64 27.72
N VAL A 568 36.01 -7.28 28.34
CA VAL A 568 36.48 -6.88 29.67
C VAL A 568 37.59 -5.84 29.56
N PHE A 569 37.34 -4.66 30.12
CA PHE A 569 38.32 -3.57 30.17
C PHE A 569 38.69 -3.18 31.59
N ARG A 570 39.89 -2.62 31.76
CA ARG A 570 40.34 -2.09 33.05
C ARG A 570 39.82 -0.68 33.32
N GLN A 571 39.54 0.08 32.26
CA GLN A 571 39.20 1.51 32.32
C GLN A 571 37.84 1.73 31.65
N TYR A 572 37.04 2.64 32.20
CA TYR A 572 35.67 2.88 31.77
C TYR A 572 35.58 3.49 30.36
N HIS A 573 36.45 4.45 30.01
CA HIS A 573 36.41 5.09 28.70
C HIS A 573 36.63 4.09 27.56
N LEU A 574 37.56 3.15 27.70
CA LEU A 574 37.79 2.08 26.71
C LEU A 574 36.59 1.12 26.56
N PHE A 575 35.74 1.03 27.59
CA PHE A 575 34.50 0.25 27.51
C PHE A 575 33.38 1.04 26.84
N LYS A 576 33.35 2.36 27.07
CA LYS A 576 32.35 3.29 26.53
C LYS A 576 32.54 3.52 25.04
N ASP A 577 33.79 3.71 24.61
CA ASP A 577 34.21 3.85 23.22
C ASP A 577 34.00 2.52 22.47
#